data_AF-A0A9D8N768-F1
#
_entry.id   AF-A0A9D8N768-F1
#
_cell.length_a   1.000
_cell.length_b   1.000
_cell.length_c   1.000
_cell.angle_alpha   90.00
_cell.angle_beta   90.00
_cell.angle_gamma   90.00
#
_symmetry.space_group_name_H-M   'P 1'
#
loop_
_entity.id
_entity.type
_entity.pdbx_description
1 polymer ?
#
loop_
_entity_poly.entity_id
_entity_poly.type
_entity_poly.pdbx_seq_one_letter_code
_entity_poly.pdbx_strand_id
1 'polypeptide(L)'
;MLNGIRVYSADTFWRNILKDLGATVLDAPNTTGLNFDSLHIVMPISPMQLKSALLDAADYTNIIRKIFGKDIQLSSLHARIVVQLYKSGGMNAAELKSALGYSTDTTTHTVDTAIYQLRKLFGHDFIINENGVYRIGKL
;
A
#
# COMPACT_ATOMS: atom_id res chain seq x y z
N MET A 1 1.23 -18.33 -0.82
CA MET A 1 1.17 -17.85 0.57
C MET A 1 1.36 -16.35 0.55
N LEU A 2 0.57 -15.61 1.33
CA LEU A 2 0.41 -14.13 1.28
C LEU A 2 1.59 -13.36 1.88
N ASN A 3 2.79 -13.95 1.82
CA ASN A 3 3.99 -13.42 2.46
C ASN A 3 4.30 -12.02 1.93
N GLY A 4 4.46 -11.06 2.85
CA GLY A 4 4.75 -9.66 2.52
C GLY A 4 3.52 -8.81 2.18
N ILE A 5 2.30 -9.35 2.28
CA ILE A 5 1.05 -8.57 2.21
C ILE A 5 0.67 -8.13 3.62
N ARG A 6 0.59 -6.81 3.83
CA ARG A 6 0.16 -6.19 5.10
C ARG A 6 -1.34 -5.94 5.04
N VAL A 7 -2.11 -6.61 5.88
CA VAL A 7 -3.58 -6.63 5.82
C VAL A 7 -4.19 -6.17 7.14
N TYR A 8 -5.26 -5.37 7.10
CA TYR A 8 -6.09 -5.05 8.26
C TYR A 8 -7.39 -5.85 8.17
N SER A 9 -7.89 -6.33 9.30
CA SER A 9 -9.23 -6.89 9.46
C SER A 9 -9.69 -6.59 10.88
N ALA A 10 -10.89 -6.04 11.05
CA ALA A 10 -11.51 -5.85 12.35
C ALA A 10 -11.96 -7.19 12.98
N ASP A 11 -12.24 -8.19 12.15
CA ASP A 11 -12.72 -9.51 12.57
C ASP A 11 -11.56 -10.46 12.97
N THR A 12 -11.55 -10.88 14.23
CA THR A 12 -10.55 -11.81 14.81
C THR A 12 -10.46 -13.15 14.06
N PHE A 13 -11.57 -13.67 13.56
CA PHE A 13 -11.60 -14.92 12.77
C PHE A 13 -10.80 -14.76 11.48
N TRP A 14 -11.08 -13.69 10.72
CA TRP A 14 -10.34 -13.36 9.51
C TRP A 14 -8.88 -13.06 9.79
N ARG A 15 -8.57 -12.39 10.90
CA ARG A 15 -7.17 -12.15 11.32
C ARG A 15 -6.40 -13.46 11.49
N ASN A 16 -7.01 -14.50 12.05
CA ASN A 16 -6.36 -15.81 12.22
C ASN A 16 -6.14 -16.50 10.87
N ILE A 17 -7.17 -16.55 10.01
CA ILE A 17 -7.05 -17.12 8.66
C ILE A 17 -5.96 -16.43 7.85
N LEU A 18 -5.92 -15.09 7.87
CA LEU A 18 -4.94 -14.31 7.12
C LEU A 18 -3.51 -14.55 7.63
N LYS A 19 -3.31 -14.70 8.94
CA LYS A 19 -2.03 -15.08 9.54
C LYS A 19 -1.60 -16.48 9.08
N ASP A 20 -2.50 -17.45 9.12
CA ASP A 20 -2.22 -18.84 8.71
C ASP A 20 -1.84 -18.92 7.22
N LEU A 21 -2.41 -18.04 6.39
CA LEU A 21 -2.06 -17.91 4.97
C LEU A 21 -0.75 -17.17 4.70
N GLY A 22 -0.09 -16.63 5.74
CA GLY A 22 1.22 -15.97 5.68
C GLY A 22 1.18 -14.44 5.58
N ALA A 23 0.02 -13.79 5.78
CA ALA A 23 -0.08 -12.32 5.75
C ALA A 23 0.42 -11.68 7.05
N THR A 24 0.93 -10.45 6.96
CA THR A 24 1.22 -9.61 8.13
C THR A 24 -0.05 -8.83 8.52
N VAL A 25 -0.74 -9.26 9.57
CA VAL A 25 -1.99 -8.61 10.02
C VAL A 25 -1.68 -7.45 10.96
N LEU A 26 -2.13 -6.23 10.62
CA LEU A 26 -1.94 -5.02 11.43
C LEU A 26 -3.23 -4.58 12.11
N ASP A 27 -3.09 -3.76 13.16
CA ASP A 27 -4.21 -3.27 13.98
C ASP A 27 -4.89 -2.00 13.45
N ALA A 28 -4.30 -1.31 12.48
CA ALA A 28 -4.81 -0.03 11.98
C ALA A 28 -4.87 0.01 10.43
N PRO A 29 -6.02 0.37 9.83
CA PRO A 29 -6.24 0.31 8.38
C PRO A 29 -5.34 1.27 7.59
N ASN A 30 -5.02 2.43 8.17
CA ASN A 30 -4.16 3.46 7.59
C ASN A 30 -2.69 3.04 7.41
N THR A 31 -2.26 1.96 8.07
CA THR A 31 -0.88 1.43 7.96
C THR A 31 -0.80 0.14 7.15
N THR A 32 -1.89 -0.27 6.51
CA THR A 32 -1.96 -1.52 5.76
C THR A 32 -1.86 -1.33 4.26
N GLY A 33 -1.26 -2.30 3.57
CA GLY A 33 -1.35 -2.41 2.11
C GLY A 33 -2.79 -2.65 1.65
N LEU A 34 -3.54 -3.38 2.48
CA LEU A 34 -4.85 -3.89 2.18
C LEU A 34 -5.77 -3.83 3.39
N ASN A 35 -6.93 -3.20 3.25
CA ASN A 35 -8.02 -3.34 4.21
C ASN A 35 -8.91 -4.51 3.76
N PHE A 36 -8.86 -5.63 4.48
CA PHE A 36 -9.64 -6.82 4.18
C PHE A 36 -11.14 -6.58 4.29
N ASP A 37 -11.58 -5.81 5.29
CA ASP A 37 -12.99 -5.54 5.54
C ASP A 37 -13.64 -4.80 4.37
N SER A 38 -12.85 -3.98 3.66
CA SER A 38 -13.30 -3.26 2.46
C SER A 38 -13.53 -4.16 1.24
N LEU A 39 -13.09 -5.42 1.29
CA LEU A 39 -13.30 -6.39 0.21
C LEU A 39 -14.69 -7.02 0.25
N HIS A 40 -15.46 -6.79 1.32
CA HIS A 40 -16.80 -7.32 1.51
C HIS A 40 -16.91 -8.83 1.22
N ILE A 41 -15.89 -9.60 1.62
CA ILE A 41 -15.84 -11.04 1.42
C ILE A 41 -16.86 -11.72 2.34
N VAL A 42 -17.82 -12.42 1.73
CA VAL A 42 -18.89 -13.16 2.42
C VAL A 42 -18.59 -14.66 2.41
N MET A 43 -18.93 -15.35 3.49
CA MET A 43 -18.83 -16.82 3.55
C MET A 43 -20.05 -17.51 2.91
N PRO A 44 -19.90 -18.73 2.36
CA PRO A 44 -18.66 -19.51 2.27
C PRO A 44 -17.77 -19.06 1.10
N ILE A 45 -16.44 -19.06 1.32
CA ILE A 45 -15.46 -18.76 0.29
C ILE A 45 -14.36 -19.82 0.29
N SER A 46 -13.94 -20.27 -0.89
CA SER A 46 -12.81 -21.20 -1.00
C SER A 46 -11.47 -20.50 -0.77
N PRO A 47 -10.42 -21.20 -0.31
CA PRO A 47 -9.08 -20.64 -0.18
C PRO A 47 -8.55 -20.01 -1.49
N MET A 48 -8.94 -20.56 -2.65
CA MET A 48 -8.54 -20.05 -3.96
C MET A 48 -9.24 -18.74 -4.31
N GLN A 49 -10.55 -18.62 -4.05
CA GLN A 49 -11.30 -17.38 -4.24
C GLN A 49 -10.80 -16.28 -3.30
N LEU A 50 -10.54 -16.62 -2.04
CA LEU A 50 -9.94 -15.72 -1.06
C LEU A 50 -8.57 -15.22 -1.54
N LYS A 51 -7.72 -16.13 -2.05
CA LYS A 51 -6.43 -15.77 -2.63
C LYS A 51 -6.58 -14.84 -3.83
N SER A 52 -7.50 -15.11 -4.76
CA SER A 52 -7.74 -14.24 -5.91
C SER A 52 -8.15 -12.84 -5.47
N ALA A 53 -9.15 -12.74 -4.58
CA ALA A 53 -9.63 -11.45 -4.09
C ALA A 53 -8.53 -10.63 -3.41
N LEU A 54 -7.65 -11.29 -2.64
CA LEU A 54 -6.51 -10.64 -1.99
C LEU A 54 -5.44 -10.20 -3.00
N LEU A 55 -5.18 -10.99 -4.04
CA LEU A 55 -4.23 -10.63 -5.10
C LEU A 55 -4.76 -9.50 -5.97
N ASP A 56 -6.04 -9.54 -6.33
CA ASP A 56 -6.72 -8.49 -7.10
C ASP A 56 -6.75 -7.17 -6.32
N ALA A 57 -6.96 -7.24 -5.00
CA ALA A 57 -6.95 -6.05 -4.17
C ALA A 57 -5.53 -5.54 -3.85
N ALA A 58 -4.52 -6.40 -3.97
CA ALA A 58 -3.11 -6.02 -3.97
C ALA A 58 -2.62 -5.57 -5.35
N ASP A 59 -3.40 -5.79 -6.42
CA ASP A 59 -3.10 -5.26 -7.74
C ASP A 59 -3.42 -3.76 -7.79
N TYR A 60 -2.36 -2.99 -7.96
CA TYR A 60 -2.42 -1.55 -7.99
C TYR A 60 -2.60 -0.97 -9.39
N THR A 61 -2.66 -1.80 -10.43
CA THR A 61 -2.69 -1.37 -11.84
C THR A 61 -3.80 -0.36 -12.11
N ASN A 62 -5.01 -0.60 -11.60
CA ASN A 62 -6.13 0.33 -11.76
C ASN A 62 -5.91 1.68 -11.04
N ILE A 63 -5.32 1.66 -9.85
CA ILE A 63 -5.01 2.88 -9.08
C ILE A 63 -3.90 3.66 -9.77
N ILE A 64 -2.85 2.98 -10.24
CA ILE A 64 -1.75 3.59 -10.98
C ILE A 64 -2.29 4.25 -12.25
N ARG A 65 -3.12 3.55 -13.04
CA ARG A 65 -3.77 4.13 -14.22
C ARG A 65 -4.61 5.37 -13.88
N LYS A 66 -5.33 5.37 -12.74
CA LYS A 66 -6.09 6.55 -12.28
C LYS A 66 -5.19 7.73 -11.91
N ILE A 67 -4.04 7.47 -11.28
CA ILE A 67 -3.09 8.51 -10.88
C ILE A 67 -2.42 9.11 -12.11
N PHE A 68 -1.94 8.26 -13.04
CA PHE A 68 -1.14 8.70 -14.17
C PHE A 68 -1.92 8.98 -15.46
N GLY A 69 -3.21 8.64 -15.52
CA GLY A 69 -4.04 8.75 -16.71
C GLY A 69 -3.67 7.77 -17.85
N LYS A 70 -2.64 6.93 -17.65
CA LYS A 70 -2.13 5.95 -18.60
C LYS A 70 -1.49 4.78 -17.87
N ASP A 71 -1.24 3.69 -18.58
CA ASP A 71 -0.51 2.56 -18.03
C ASP A 71 0.97 2.93 -17.87
N ILE A 72 1.46 2.85 -16.64
CA ILE A 72 2.87 3.06 -16.30
C ILE A 72 3.40 1.84 -15.56
N GLN A 73 4.57 1.39 -15.96
CA GLN A 73 5.33 0.38 -15.25
C GLN A 73 6.17 1.05 -14.17
N LEU A 74 5.84 0.79 -12.91
CA LEU A 74 6.60 1.25 -11.75
C LEU A 74 7.29 0.07 -11.08
N SER A 75 8.44 0.32 -10.44
CA SER A 75 9.01 -0.66 -9.52
C SER A 75 8.03 -0.96 -8.38
N SER A 76 8.11 -2.15 -7.78
CA SER A 76 7.21 -2.56 -6.70
C SER A 76 7.17 -1.55 -5.54
N LEU A 77 8.32 -0.96 -5.18
CA LEU A 77 8.41 0.06 -4.13
C LEU A 77 7.75 1.38 -4.57
N HIS A 78 8.02 1.85 -5.79
CA HIS A 78 7.42 3.08 -6.32
C HIS A 78 5.89 2.97 -6.44
N ALA A 79 5.40 1.84 -6.95
CA ALA A 79 3.97 1.54 -7.03
C ALA A 79 3.32 1.61 -5.64
N ARG A 80 3.91 0.95 -4.64
CA ARG A 80 3.40 0.96 -3.26
C ARG A 80 3.39 2.37 -2.66
N ILE A 81 4.46 3.15 -2.82
CA ILE A 81 4.51 4.53 -2.33
C ILE A 81 3.38 5.35 -2.93
N VAL A 82 3.28 5.36 -4.26
CA VAL A 82 2.31 6.19 -4.98
C VAL A 82 0.87 5.82 -4.61
N VAL A 83 0.58 4.53 -4.53
CA VAL A 83 -0.74 4.03 -4.14
C VAL A 83 -1.09 4.38 -2.71
N GLN A 84 -0.13 4.26 -1.78
CA GLN A 84 -0.38 4.58 -0.37
C GLN A 84 -0.64 6.08 -0.17
N LEU A 85 0.15 6.94 -0.81
CA LEU A 85 -0.07 8.38 -0.78
C LEU A 85 -1.43 8.76 -1.40
N TYR A 86 -1.84 8.08 -2.47
CA TYR A 86 -3.15 8.30 -3.10
C TYR A 86 -4.32 7.84 -2.21
N LYS A 87 -4.25 6.63 -1.64
CA LYS A 87 -5.31 6.07 -0.79
C LYS A 87 -5.52 6.86 0.51
N SER A 88 -4.44 7.35 1.10
CA SER A 88 -4.49 8.12 2.36
C SER A 88 -4.78 9.60 2.19
N GLY A 89 -4.58 10.16 0.99
CA GLY A 89 -4.58 11.61 0.78
C GLY A 89 -3.33 12.30 1.35
N GLY A 90 -2.42 11.56 1.96
CA GLY A 90 -1.14 12.04 2.45
C GLY A 90 -0.62 11.26 3.66
N MET A 91 0.70 11.13 3.74
CA MET A 91 1.38 10.48 4.86
C MET A 91 2.67 11.22 5.21
N ASN A 92 2.99 11.28 6.49
CA ASN A 92 4.35 11.63 6.90
C ASN A 92 5.32 10.46 6.66
N ALA A 93 6.62 10.73 6.79
CA ALA A 93 7.65 9.72 6.52
C ALA A 93 7.53 8.46 7.42
N ALA A 94 7.15 8.63 8.69
CA ALA A 94 7.01 7.52 9.64
C ALA A 94 5.80 6.64 9.32
N GLU A 95 4.67 7.27 8.98
CA GLU A 95 3.45 6.58 8.52
C GLU A 95 3.72 5.81 7.23
N LEU A 96 4.39 6.44 6.26
CA LEU A 96 4.71 5.80 5.00
C LEU A 96 5.67 4.61 5.19
N LYS A 97 6.67 4.73 6.06
CA LYS A 97 7.56 3.60 6.43
C LYS A 97 6.75 2.44 7.03
N SER A 98 5.88 2.73 7.99
CA SER A 98 5.01 1.74 8.62
C SER A 98 4.08 1.09 7.58
N ALA A 99 3.51 1.86 6.66
CA ALA A 99 2.66 1.36 5.59
C ALA A 99 3.41 0.42 4.62
N LEU A 100 4.69 0.71 4.35
CA LEU A 100 5.56 -0.11 3.50
C LEU A 100 6.16 -1.32 4.23
N GLY A 101 6.06 -1.36 5.56
CA GLY A 101 6.54 -2.45 6.40
C GLY A 101 8.01 -2.39 6.76
N TYR A 102 8.62 -1.21 6.68
CA TYR A 102 9.93 -0.96 7.26
C TYR A 102 9.78 -0.66 8.75
N SER A 103 10.77 -1.08 9.56
CA SER A 103 10.84 -0.63 10.96
C SER A 103 11.13 0.88 10.98
N THR A 104 10.60 1.59 11.97
CA THR A 104 10.82 3.04 12.15
C THR A 104 12.32 3.38 12.25
N ASP A 105 13.13 2.44 12.76
CA ASP A 105 14.58 2.57 12.99
C ASP A 105 15.47 2.07 11.84
N THR A 106 14.90 1.45 10.80
CA THR A 106 15.71 0.96 9.66
C THR A 106 15.62 1.89 8.43
N THR A 107 16.82 2.29 7.97
CA THR A 107 17.16 3.07 6.76
C THR A 107 16.08 3.97 6.16
N THR A 108 15.92 5.14 6.80
CA THR A 108 15.28 6.37 6.29
C THR A 108 15.65 6.68 4.83
N HIS A 109 16.87 6.36 4.41
CA HIS A 109 17.37 6.59 3.05
C HIS A 109 16.57 5.88 1.95
N THR A 110 15.98 4.70 2.17
CA THR A 110 15.37 3.94 1.08
C THR A 110 14.08 4.60 0.57
N VAL A 111 13.22 5.04 1.50
CA VAL A 111 11.94 5.69 1.16
C VAL A 111 12.19 7.08 0.59
N ASP A 112 13.07 7.87 1.21
CA ASP A 112 13.39 9.22 0.72
C ASP A 112 14.07 9.17 -0.66
N THR A 113 14.96 8.20 -0.89
CA THR A 113 15.57 7.99 -2.22
C THR A 113 14.52 7.58 -3.25
N ALA A 114 13.57 6.72 -2.88
CA ALA A 114 12.51 6.31 -3.79
C ALA A 114 11.58 7.49 -4.15
N ILE A 115 11.23 8.34 -3.17
CA ILE A 115 10.47 9.58 -3.40
C ILE A 115 11.26 10.54 -4.29
N TYR A 116 12.56 10.71 -4.04
CA TYR A 116 13.43 11.54 -4.87
C TYR A 116 13.49 11.04 -6.31
N GLN A 117 13.61 9.72 -6.54
CA GLN A 117 13.57 9.13 -7.87
C GLN A 117 12.23 9.36 -8.57
N LEU A 118 11.10 9.22 -7.85
CA LEU A 118 9.77 9.50 -8.39
C LEU A 118 9.64 10.96 -8.84
N ARG A 119 10.10 11.91 -8.02
CA ARG A 119 10.13 13.34 -8.37
C ARG A 119 11.03 13.62 -9.57
N LYS A 120 12.16 12.93 -9.67
CA LYS A 120 13.06 13.06 -10.83
C LYS A 120 12.43 12.54 -12.12
N LEU A 121 11.64 11.46 -12.04
CA LEU A 121 11.02 10.83 -13.21
C LEU A 121 9.76 11.55 -13.69
N PHE A 122 8.94 12.04 -12.77
CA PHE A 122 7.60 12.57 -13.07
C PHE A 122 7.43 14.06 -12.76
N GLY A 123 8.48 14.74 -12.28
CA GLY A 123 8.47 16.14 -11.89
C GLY A 123 8.37 16.34 -10.38
N HIS A 124 8.93 17.46 -9.90
CA HIS A 124 8.94 17.79 -8.46
C HIS A 124 7.54 17.92 -7.87
N ASP A 125 6.57 18.37 -8.68
CA ASP A 125 5.18 18.59 -8.27
C ASP A 125 4.35 17.30 -8.21
N PHE A 126 4.88 16.18 -8.73
CA PHE A 126 4.19 14.89 -8.70
C PHE A 126 3.98 14.37 -7.27
N ILE A 127 5.00 14.53 -6.41
CA ILE A 127 4.88 14.25 -4.98
C ILE A 127 5.22 15.53 -4.24
N ILE A 128 4.21 16.16 -3.63
CA ILE A 128 4.37 17.40 -2.88
C ILE A 128 4.69 17.04 -1.42
N ASN A 129 5.58 17.80 -0.77
CA ASN A 129 5.82 17.69 0.67
C ASN A 129 5.44 19.02 1.32
N GLU A 130 4.38 19.00 2.13
CA GLU A 130 3.92 20.15 2.90
C GLU A 130 4.07 19.82 4.39
N ASN A 131 4.94 20.54 5.09
CA ASN A 131 5.18 20.38 6.54
C ASN A 131 5.52 18.93 6.96
N GLY A 132 6.24 18.18 6.13
CA GLY A 132 6.62 16.79 6.41
C GLY A 132 5.58 15.75 6.01
N VAL A 133 4.47 16.15 5.39
CA VAL A 133 3.44 15.27 4.83
C VAL A 133 3.60 15.19 3.32
N TYR A 134 3.85 13.98 2.82
CA TYR A 134 3.91 13.69 1.38
C TYR A 134 2.51 13.46 0.83
N ARG A 135 2.22 14.00 -0.36
CA ARG A 135 0.94 13.82 -1.08
C ARG A 135 1.17 13.65 -2.57
N ILE A 136 0.25 12.98 -3.27
CA ILE A 136 0.22 12.98 -4.73
C ILE A 136 -0.28 14.34 -5.21
N GLY A 137 0.53 15.04 -6.01
CA GLY A 137 0.16 16.29 -6.67
C GLY A 137 -0.49 16.05 -8.03
N LYS A 138 -0.55 17.08 -8.86
CA LYS A 138 -1.02 16.97 -10.25
C LYS A 138 0.15 16.60 -11.16
N LEU A 139 -0.11 15.68 -12.10
CA LEU A 139 0.77 15.40 -13.24
C LEU A 139 0.50 16.40 -14.38
#